data_AF-A0A1Q3GYK0-F1
#
_entry.id   AF-A0A1Q3GYK0-F1
#
_cell.length_a   1.000
_cell.length_b   1.000
_cell.length_c   1.000
_cell.angle_alpha   90.00
_cell.angle_beta   90.00
_cell.angle_gamma   90.00
#
_symmetry.space_group_name_H-M   'P 1'
#
loop_
_entity.id
_entity.type
_entity.pdbx_description
1 polymer ?
#
loop_
_entity_poly.entity_id
_entity_poly.type
_entity_poly.pdbx_seq_one_letter_code
_entity_poly.pdbx_strand_id
1 'polypeptide(L)'
;MELTHYQSLIGAYGLALLLWWLAHRLLPHLWTTTYEPQFKTPWKELLGVILATIVILSIGVVYSRYGLIPKPKYGAFLISILNQVIIFSPAILWFLWRKDAWASAWLPNQLIVQRIFIGLAIALGAIGFFLVLREGSKGYVQVFMEVYHPKNLGYLAQVLGEDFIIALFFVRFQALLGKRLAIVIVAALFAAGHIPAFLANGVTWVEMQSLIFDALLSVGILSALQRSSDIWWFWMVHFAMDMMQFYSTSPK
;
A
#
# COMPACT_ATOMS: atom_id res chain seq x y z
N MET A 1 -16.25 -7.73 -9.79
CA MET A 1 -16.05 -8.28 -8.43
C MET A 1 -17.42 -8.45 -7.77
N GLU A 2 -17.70 -9.56 -7.11
CA GLU A 2 -18.98 -9.75 -6.40
C GLU A 2 -19.08 -8.78 -5.22
N LEU A 3 -20.27 -8.21 -4.98
CA LEU A 3 -20.52 -7.27 -3.88
C LEU A 3 -20.10 -7.85 -2.52
N THR A 4 -20.28 -9.15 -2.32
CA THR A 4 -19.90 -9.88 -1.10
C THR A 4 -18.38 -9.95 -0.89
N HIS A 5 -17.60 -9.99 -1.97
CA HIS A 5 -16.14 -9.95 -1.90
C HIS A 5 -15.68 -8.57 -1.42
N TYR A 6 -16.24 -7.51 -2.00
CA TYR A 6 -15.89 -6.14 -1.67
C TYR A 6 -16.27 -5.79 -0.21
N GLN A 7 -17.44 -6.25 0.25
CA GLN A 7 -17.84 -6.14 1.66
C GLN A 7 -16.87 -6.84 2.61
N SER A 8 -16.35 -8.01 2.21
CA SER A 8 -15.36 -8.77 2.98
C SER A 8 -14.04 -7.99 3.10
N LEU A 9 -13.59 -7.33 2.02
CA LEU A 9 -12.41 -6.46 2.03
C LEU A 9 -12.60 -5.27 2.98
N ILE A 10 -13.72 -4.55 2.86
CA ILE A 10 -14.02 -3.42 3.76
C ILE A 10 -14.03 -3.88 5.21
N GLY A 11 -14.67 -5.02 5.51
CA GLY A 11 -14.70 -5.59 6.85
C GLY A 11 -13.30 -5.91 7.38
N ALA A 12 -12.46 -6.53 6.55
CA ALA A 12 -11.09 -6.89 6.91
C ALA A 12 -10.20 -5.66 7.17
N TYR A 13 -10.29 -4.64 6.33
CA TYR A 13 -9.62 -3.36 6.59
C TYR A 13 -10.16 -2.67 7.85
N GLY A 14 -11.48 -2.70 8.07
CA GLY A 14 -12.10 -2.17 9.28
C GLY A 14 -11.54 -2.82 10.55
N LEU A 15 -11.40 -4.16 10.54
CA LEU A 15 -10.74 -4.88 11.62
C LEU A 15 -9.27 -4.47 11.75
N ALA A 16 -8.53 -4.36 10.64
CA ALA A 16 -7.13 -3.97 10.68
C ALA A 16 -6.93 -2.59 11.33
N LEU A 17 -7.77 -1.61 10.98
CA LEU A 17 -7.76 -0.28 11.60
C LEU A 17 -8.12 -0.31 13.08
N LEU A 18 -9.09 -1.14 13.47
CA LEU A 18 -9.45 -1.34 14.88
C LEU A 18 -8.29 -1.97 15.67
N LEU A 19 -7.66 -3.02 15.15
CA LEU A 19 -6.53 -3.68 15.78
C LEU A 19 -5.31 -2.75 15.87
N TRP A 20 -5.04 -1.96 14.83
CA TRP A 20 -4.03 -0.91 14.90
C TRP A 20 -4.35 0.12 15.98
N TRP A 21 -5.60 0.58 16.07
CA TRP A 21 -6.00 1.55 17.09
C TRP A 21 -5.81 1.00 18.51
N LEU A 22 -6.16 -0.28 18.72
CA LEU A 22 -5.89 -0.97 19.99
C LEU A 22 -4.40 -1.06 20.27
N ALA A 23 -3.59 -1.48 19.30
CA ALA A 23 -2.14 -1.56 19.44
C ALA A 23 -1.53 -0.18 19.75
N HIS A 24 -1.97 0.87 19.06
CA HIS A 24 -1.55 2.25 19.29
C HIS A 24 -1.88 2.73 20.71
N ARG A 25 -3.00 2.28 21.30
CA ARG A 25 -3.36 2.61 22.68
C ARG A 25 -2.60 1.80 23.72
N LEU A 26 -2.37 0.51 23.46
CA LEU A 26 -1.73 -0.41 24.41
C LEU A 26 -0.21 -0.33 24.39
N LEU A 27 0.37 0.02 23.24
CA LEU A 27 1.82 0.07 23.01
C LEU A 27 2.25 1.45 22.48
N PRO A 28 1.95 2.55 23.19
CA PRO A 28 2.18 3.91 22.68
C PRO A 28 3.66 4.23 22.44
N HIS A 29 4.58 3.56 23.16
CA HIS A 29 6.02 3.68 22.95
C HIS A 29 6.47 3.23 21.55
N LEU A 30 5.65 2.42 20.86
CA LEU A 30 5.91 2.04 19.48
C LEU A 30 5.52 3.13 18.50
N TRP A 31 4.76 4.17 18.88
CA TRP A 31 4.40 5.29 18.01
C TRP A 31 4.71 6.62 18.69
N THR A 32 5.94 6.77 19.17
CA THR A 32 6.45 8.05 19.70
C THR A 32 6.29 9.17 18.68
N THR A 33 6.10 10.39 19.21
CA THR A 33 5.66 11.59 18.49
C THR A 33 6.33 11.74 17.13
N THR A 34 5.50 11.81 16.10
CA THR A 34 5.95 11.94 14.72
C THR A 34 6.19 13.40 14.39
N TYR A 35 7.34 13.66 13.77
CA TYR A 35 7.71 14.99 13.33
C TYR A 35 6.87 15.37 12.10
N GLU A 36 6.25 16.55 12.11
CA GLU A 36 5.60 17.10 10.92
C GLU A 36 6.67 17.74 10.03
N PRO A 37 6.90 17.22 8.81
CA PRO A 37 8.01 17.68 7.98
C PRO A 37 7.73 19.09 7.47
N GLN A 38 8.65 20.02 7.75
CA GLN A 38 8.60 21.36 7.19
C GLN A 38 9.49 21.45 5.94
N PHE A 39 8.93 21.98 4.86
CA PHE A 39 9.65 22.22 3.62
C PHE A 39 9.74 23.72 3.36
N LYS A 40 10.93 24.22 3.01
CA LYS A 40 11.12 25.62 2.61
C LYS A 40 10.30 25.95 1.35
N THR A 41 10.21 24.99 0.42
CA THR A 41 9.46 25.12 -0.84
C THR A 41 8.63 23.85 -1.10
N PRO A 42 7.48 23.68 -0.40
CA PRO A 42 6.69 22.45 -0.47
C PRO A 42 6.19 22.09 -1.88
N TRP A 43 5.94 23.09 -2.74
CA TRP A 43 5.47 22.85 -4.12
C TRP A 43 6.55 22.23 -5.02
N LYS A 44 7.82 22.60 -4.83
CA LYS A 44 8.95 21.99 -5.55
C LYS A 44 9.12 20.52 -5.12
N GLU A 45 8.89 20.26 -3.84
CA GLU A 45 8.91 18.91 -3.30
C GLU A 45 7.81 18.05 -3.92
N LEU A 46 6.60 18.59 -4.02
CA LEU A 46 5.50 17.91 -4.69
C LEU A 46 5.79 17.66 -6.16
N LEU A 47 6.31 18.67 -6.88
CA LEU A 47 6.68 18.54 -8.29
C LEU A 47 7.71 17.42 -8.51
N GLY A 48 8.71 17.30 -7.64
CA GLY A 48 9.69 16.21 -7.71
C GLY A 48 9.06 14.82 -7.53
N VAL A 49 8.12 14.67 -6.59
CA VAL A 49 7.38 13.41 -6.42
C VAL A 49 6.49 13.10 -7.63
N ILE A 50 5.84 14.11 -8.22
CA ILE A 50 5.07 13.95 -9.47
C ILE A 50 5.97 13.47 -10.60
N LEU A 51 7.12 14.12 -10.81
CA LEU A 51 8.07 13.74 -11.85
C LEU A 51 8.61 12.32 -11.63
N ALA A 52 8.98 11.97 -10.40
CA ALA A 52 9.39 10.61 -10.05
C ALA A 52 8.29 9.59 -10.36
N THR A 53 7.03 9.91 -10.04
CA THR A 53 5.88 9.05 -10.31
C THR A 53 5.64 8.85 -11.80
N ILE A 54 5.77 9.89 -12.63
CA ILE A 54 5.67 9.77 -14.10
C ILE A 54 6.75 8.83 -14.65
N VAL A 55 7.98 8.92 -14.13
CA VAL A 55 9.07 8.01 -14.52
C VAL A 55 8.77 6.58 -14.06
N ILE A 56 8.29 6.39 -12.83
CA ILE A 56 7.89 5.07 -12.29
C ILE A 56 6.82 4.43 -13.18
N LEU A 57 5.77 5.17 -13.55
CA LEU A 57 4.72 4.70 -14.45
C LEU A 57 5.29 4.34 -15.82
N SER A 58 6.20 5.16 -16.35
CA SER A 58 6.84 4.91 -17.65
C SER A 58 7.69 3.64 -17.63
N ILE A 59 8.49 3.42 -16.56
CA ILE A 59 9.25 2.18 -16.36
C ILE A 59 8.29 0.99 -16.17
N GLY A 60 7.19 1.17 -15.43
CA GLY A 60 6.15 0.16 -15.25
C GLY A 60 5.51 -0.28 -16.58
N VAL A 61 5.24 0.66 -17.49
CA VAL A 61 4.75 0.34 -18.84
C VAL A 61 5.78 -0.48 -19.62
N VAL A 62 7.06 -0.08 -19.59
CA VAL A 62 8.15 -0.84 -20.22
C VAL A 62 8.24 -2.26 -19.62
N TYR A 63 8.22 -2.36 -18.29
CA TYR A 63 8.23 -3.64 -17.57
C TYR A 63 7.06 -4.55 -17.98
N SER A 64 5.85 -4.01 -18.07
CA SER A 64 4.66 -4.78 -18.44
C SER A 64 4.72 -5.34 -19.87
N ARG A 65 5.39 -4.63 -20.80
CA ARG A 65 5.45 -5.00 -22.23
C ARG A 65 6.67 -5.84 -22.58
N TYR A 66 7.82 -5.53 -22.00
CA TYR A 66 9.11 -6.08 -22.43
C TYR A 66 9.87 -6.79 -21.30
N GLY A 67 9.41 -6.66 -20.06
CA GLY A 67 10.23 -6.96 -18.89
C GLY A 67 11.35 -5.93 -18.70
N LEU A 68 12.09 -6.06 -17.60
CA LEU A 68 13.29 -5.25 -17.33
C LEU A 68 14.51 -6.16 -17.25
N ILE A 69 14.49 -7.10 -16.29
CA ILE A 69 15.53 -8.13 -16.15
C ILE A 69 14.98 -9.49 -16.66
N PRO A 70 15.70 -10.21 -17.52
CA PRO A 70 15.32 -11.55 -17.97
C PRO A 70 15.11 -12.52 -16.81
N LYS A 71 14.08 -13.37 -16.89
CA LYS A 71 13.75 -14.35 -15.84
C LYS A 71 14.67 -15.57 -15.94
N PRO A 72 15.51 -15.86 -14.92
CA PRO A 72 16.33 -17.06 -14.87
C PRO A 72 15.48 -18.31 -14.58
N LYS A 73 16.05 -19.48 -14.85
CA LYS A 73 15.42 -20.80 -14.57
C LYS A 73 15.15 -21.03 -13.08
N TYR A 74 16.00 -20.49 -12.20
CA TYR A 74 15.86 -20.57 -10.74
C TYR A 74 15.96 -19.17 -10.12
N GLY A 75 15.27 -18.93 -9.01
CA GLY A 75 15.34 -17.63 -8.31
C GLY A 75 14.50 -16.52 -8.95
N ALA A 76 13.46 -16.85 -9.72
CA ALA A 76 12.58 -15.87 -10.37
C ALA A 76 11.97 -14.83 -9.40
N PHE A 77 11.78 -15.19 -8.12
CA PHE A 77 11.29 -14.28 -7.10
C PHE A 77 12.27 -13.13 -6.80
N LEU A 78 13.59 -13.39 -6.76
CA LEU A 78 14.59 -12.34 -6.53
C LEU A 78 14.58 -11.31 -7.66
N ILE A 79 14.44 -11.79 -8.89
CA ILE A 79 14.37 -10.93 -10.07
C ILE A 79 13.08 -10.11 -10.07
N SER A 80 11.98 -10.68 -9.59
CA SER A 80 10.75 -9.93 -9.39
C SER A 80 10.93 -8.81 -8.38
N ILE A 81 11.61 -9.04 -7.25
CA ILE A 81 11.93 -8.00 -6.26
C ILE A 81 12.82 -6.91 -6.89
N LEU A 82 13.89 -7.31 -7.58
CA LEU A 82 14.81 -6.37 -8.23
C LEU A 82 14.10 -5.50 -9.28
N ASN A 83 13.19 -6.08 -10.07
CA ASN A 83 12.38 -5.31 -11.01
C ASN A 83 11.53 -4.25 -10.29
N GLN A 84 10.93 -4.58 -9.15
CA GLN A 84 10.19 -3.57 -8.36
C GLN A 84 11.13 -2.49 -7.81
N VAL A 85 12.30 -2.85 -7.29
CA VAL A 85 13.30 -1.86 -6.85
C VAL A 85 13.69 -0.91 -7.99
N ILE A 86 13.87 -1.43 -9.21
CA ILE A 86 14.16 -0.60 -10.39
C ILE A 86 12.98 0.31 -10.74
N ILE A 87 11.76 -0.24 -10.77
CA ILE A 87 10.53 0.53 -11.05
C ILE A 87 10.38 1.70 -10.09
N PHE A 88 10.53 1.46 -8.79
CA PHE A 88 10.39 2.47 -7.74
C PHE A 88 11.66 3.30 -7.48
N SER A 89 12.77 3.00 -8.16
CA SER A 89 14.05 3.71 -7.99
C SER A 89 13.98 5.23 -8.17
N PRO A 90 13.16 5.82 -9.07
CA PRO A 90 13.05 7.28 -9.17
C PRO A 90 12.56 7.93 -7.87
N ALA A 91 11.59 7.32 -7.18
CA ALA A 91 11.11 7.82 -5.89
C ALA A 91 12.16 7.63 -4.78
N ILE A 92 12.88 6.50 -4.79
CA ILE A 92 13.96 6.22 -3.85
C ILE A 92 15.09 7.23 -4.03
N LEU A 93 15.53 7.50 -5.27
CA LEU A 93 16.57 8.48 -5.58
C LEU A 93 16.14 9.90 -5.19
N TRP A 94 14.89 10.28 -5.49
CA TRP A 94 14.33 11.57 -5.07
C TRP A 94 14.36 11.73 -3.55
N PHE A 95 13.98 10.69 -2.81
CA PHE A 95 14.02 10.66 -1.35
C PHE A 95 15.45 10.75 -0.80
N LEU A 96 16.36 9.91 -1.30
CA LEU A 96 17.75 9.84 -0.84
C LEU A 96 18.58 11.10 -1.17
N TRP A 97 18.17 11.87 -2.18
CA TRP A 97 18.81 13.14 -2.49
C TRP A 97 18.64 14.19 -1.36
N ARG A 98 17.70 13.97 -0.43
CA ARG A 98 17.42 14.88 0.68
C ARG A 98 18.26 14.56 1.91
N LYS A 99 18.77 15.61 2.56
CA LYS A 99 19.53 15.49 3.83
C LYS A 99 18.69 14.90 4.98
N ASP A 100 17.41 15.26 5.07
CA ASP A 100 16.49 14.79 6.10
C ASP A 100 15.48 13.76 5.57
N ALA A 101 15.92 12.89 4.66
CA ALA A 101 15.07 11.94 3.92
C ALA A 101 14.11 11.20 4.84
N TRP A 102 14.63 10.48 5.85
CA TRP A 102 13.87 9.64 6.78
C TRP A 102 12.80 10.38 7.57
N ALA A 103 13.04 11.63 7.95
CA ALA A 103 12.04 12.44 8.63
C ALA A 103 10.96 12.95 7.66
N SER A 104 11.20 12.89 6.34
CA SER A 104 10.33 13.44 5.29
C SER A 104 9.46 12.41 4.58
N ALA A 105 9.50 11.14 4.96
CA ALA A 105 8.54 10.11 4.56
C ALA A 105 8.05 9.43 5.83
N TRP A 106 6.85 8.88 5.86
CA TRP A 106 6.28 8.13 6.99
C TRP A 106 7.02 6.80 7.28
N LEU A 107 8.34 6.89 7.46
CA LEU A 107 9.32 5.84 7.61
C LEU A 107 10.09 6.08 8.91
N PRO A 108 9.44 5.88 10.08
CA PRO A 108 10.14 6.00 11.34
C PRO A 108 11.33 5.05 11.35
N ASN A 109 12.49 5.54 11.80
CA ASN A 109 13.74 4.78 11.81
C ASN A 109 13.99 4.01 13.12
N GLN A 110 13.01 4.04 14.04
CA GLN A 110 13.06 3.36 15.33
C GLN A 110 12.02 2.25 15.40
N LEU A 111 12.42 1.12 15.98
CA LEU A 111 11.55 -0.04 16.22
C LEU A 111 10.87 -0.59 14.95
N ILE A 112 11.54 -0.46 13.80
CA ILE A 112 11.03 -0.87 12.48
C ILE A 112 10.57 -2.34 12.53
N VAL A 113 11.40 -3.21 13.08
CA VAL A 113 11.13 -4.65 13.14
C VAL A 113 9.87 -4.93 13.96
N GLN A 114 9.69 -4.29 15.11
CA GLN A 114 8.51 -4.44 15.96
C GLN A 114 7.25 -3.95 15.25
N ARG A 115 7.32 -2.80 14.57
CA ARG A 115 6.19 -2.26 13.78
C ARG A 115 5.79 -3.20 12.65
N ILE A 116 6.76 -3.78 11.95
CA ILE A 116 6.53 -4.79 10.91
C ILE A 116 5.85 -6.04 11.50
N PHE A 117 6.33 -6.55 12.64
CA PHE A 117 5.73 -7.73 13.28
C PHE A 117 4.29 -7.47 13.76
N ILE A 118 4.01 -6.29 14.28
CA ILE A 118 2.63 -5.90 14.61
C ILE A 118 1.77 -5.80 13.35
N GLY A 119 2.30 -5.18 12.30
CA GLY A 119 1.65 -5.13 10.99
C GLY A 119 1.30 -6.51 10.47
N LEU A 120 2.24 -7.45 10.56
CA LEU A 120 2.03 -8.84 10.19
C LEU A 120 0.96 -9.51 11.07
N ALA A 121 0.98 -9.32 12.38
CA ALA A 121 -0.05 -9.87 13.27
C ALA A 121 -1.45 -9.31 12.94
N ILE A 122 -1.56 -8.02 12.64
CA ILE A 122 -2.80 -7.38 12.19
C ILE A 122 -3.24 -7.96 10.83
N ALA A 123 -2.32 -8.11 9.88
CA ALA A 123 -2.60 -8.68 8.56
C ALA A 123 -3.14 -10.12 8.67
N LEU A 124 -2.56 -10.94 9.55
CA LEU A 124 -3.02 -12.29 9.84
C LEU A 124 -4.45 -12.32 10.42
N GLY A 125 -4.76 -11.38 11.31
CA GLY A 125 -6.12 -11.21 11.83
C GLY A 125 -7.10 -10.76 10.74
N ALA A 126 -6.70 -9.82 9.88
CA ALA A 126 -7.50 -9.32 8.77
C ALA A 126 -7.79 -10.42 7.72
N ILE A 127 -6.81 -11.25 7.37
CA ILE A 127 -7.02 -12.45 6.52
C ILE A 127 -8.07 -13.37 7.17
N GLY A 128 -7.95 -13.65 8.46
CA GLY A 128 -8.89 -14.53 9.16
C GLY A 128 -10.32 -13.99 9.11
N PHE A 129 -10.48 -12.70 9.37
CA PHE A 129 -11.78 -12.04 9.32
C PHE A 129 -12.36 -11.97 7.90
N PHE A 130 -11.53 -11.68 6.90
CA PHE A 130 -11.93 -11.75 5.49
C PHE A 130 -12.52 -13.12 5.15
N LEU A 131 -11.85 -14.21 5.56
CA LEU A 131 -12.29 -15.57 5.25
C LEU A 131 -13.57 -15.97 5.98
N VAL A 132 -13.80 -15.44 7.19
CA VAL A 132 -15.07 -15.62 7.92
C VAL A 132 -16.22 -14.92 7.20
N LEU A 133 -15.99 -13.72 6.67
CA LEU A 133 -17.00 -12.97 5.91
C LEU A 133 -17.23 -13.55 4.50
N ARG A 134 -16.21 -14.17 3.91
CA ARG A 134 -16.27 -14.75 2.57
C ARG A 134 -16.70 -16.21 2.61
N GLU A 135 -17.99 -16.44 2.32
CA GLU A 135 -18.53 -17.80 2.17
C GLU A 135 -17.78 -18.61 1.10
N GLY A 136 -17.57 -19.91 1.36
CA GLY A 136 -16.90 -20.82 0.43
C GLY A 136 -15.38 -20.62 0.32
N SER A 137 -14.78 -19.90 1.27
CA SER A 137 -13.34 -19.70 1.32
C SER A 137 -12.57 -20.99 1.70
N LYS A 138 -11.31 -21.09 1.25
CA LYS A 138 -10.42 -22.17 1.68
C LYS A 138 -10.02 -22.00 3.14
N GLY A 139 -9.49 -23.07 3.75
CA GLY A 139 -9.02 -23.02 5.13
C GLY A 139 -7.95 -21.96 5.36
N TYR A 140 -7.99 -21.30 6.52
CA TYR A 140 -7.09 -20.20 6.90
C TYR A 140 -5.61 -20.49 6.62
N VAL A 141 -5.12 -21.65 7.03
CA VAL A 141 -3.71 -22.04 6.86
C VAL A 141 -3.32 -22.10 5.39
N GLN A 142 -4.20 -22.60 4.53
CA GLN A 142 -3.94 -22.68 3.10
C GLN A 142 -3.83 -21.28 2.49
N VAL A 143 -4.77 -20.38 2.83
CA VAL A 143 -4.77 -19.00 2.34
C VAL A 143 -3.50 -18.28 2.80
N PHE A 144 -3.15 -18.42 4.08
CA PHE A 144 -1.92 -17.84 4.63
C PHE A 144 -0.68 -18.29 3.85
N MET A 145 -0.53 -19.60 3.61
CA MET A 145 0.58 -20.15 2.84
C MET A 145 0.57 -19.70 1.37
N GLU A 146 -0.61 -19.50 0.78
CA GLU A 146 -0.78 -18.99 -0.58
C GLU A 146 -0.41 -17.50 -0.69
N VAL A 147 -0.77 -16.67 0.30
CA VAL A 147 -0.49 -15.22 0.37
C VAL A 147 1.00 -14.96 0.57
N TYR A 148 1.64 -15.59 1.56
CA TYR A 148 3.06 -15.38 1.88
C TYR A 148 4.01 -16.35 1.16
N HIS A 149 3.53 -17.02 0.11
CA HIS A 149 4.36 -17.88 -0.72
C HIS A 149 5.52 -17.08 -1.36
N PRO A 150 6.76 -17.63 -1.48
CA PRO A 150 7.90 -16.92 -2.09
C PRO A 150 7.65 -16.36 -3.49
N LYS A 151 6.71 -16.95 -4.24
CA LYS A 151 6.29 -16.47 -5.57
C LYS A 151 5.69 -15.06 -5.55
N ASN A 152 5.15 -14.62 -4.40
CA ASN A 152 4.50 -13.33 -4.24
C ASN A 152 5.43 -12.26 -3.66
N LEU A 153 6.71 -12.57 -3.38
CA LEU A 153 7.65 -11.58 -2.82
C LEU A 153 7.86 -10.37 -3.74
N GLY A 154 7.67 -10.54 -5.05
CA GLY A 154 7.61 -9.44 -5.99
C GLY A 154 6.46 -8.48 -5.70
N TYR A 155 5.25 -8.99 -5.46
CA TYR A 155 4.09 -8.17 -5.08
C TYR A 155 4.30 -7.52 -3.71
N LEU A 156 4.88 -8.24 -2.74
CA LEU A 156 5.22 -7.68 -1.45
C LEU A 156 6.15 -6.45 -1.58
N ALA A 157 7.18 -6.53 -2.43
CA ALA A 157 8.06 -5.40 -2.73
C ALA A 157 7.36 -4.28 -3.50
N GLN A 158 6.45 -4.61 -4.41
CA GLN A 158 5.64 -3.65 -5.15
C GLN A 158 4.77 -2.81 -4.21
N VAL A 159 4.01 -3.47 -3.33
CA VAL A 159 3.11 -2.80 -2.38
C VAL A 159 3.89 -1.90 -1.42
N LEU A 160 5.11 -2.30 -1.01
CA LEU A 160 5.97 -1.40 -0.22
C LEU A 160 6.33 -0.12 -0.98
N GLY A 161 6.64 -0.27 -2.27
CA GLY A 161 6.93 0.85 -3.16
C GLY A 161 5.73 1.78 -3.33
N GLU A 162 4.53 1.22 -3.46
CA GLU A 162 3.27 1.97 -3.55
C GLU A 162 3.00 2.75 -2.25
N ASP A 163 3.06 2.09 -1.09
CA ASP A 163 2.90 2.74 0.22
C ASP A 163 3.94 3.84 0.45
N PHE A 164 5.17 3.62 -0.01
CA PHE A 164 6.21 4.62 0.05
C PHE A 164 5.89 5.84 -0.81
N ILE A 165 5.43 5.68 -2.05
CA ILE A 165 4.99 6.79 -2.91
C ILE A 165 3.81 7.53 -2.28
N ILE A 166 2.83 6.80 -1.75
CA ILE A 166 1.66 7.37 -1.07
C ILE A 166 2.11 8.23 0.11
N ALA A 167 3.01 7.73 0.95
CA ALA A 167 3.60 8.50 2.05
C ALA A 167 4.36 9.73 1.56
N LEU A 168 5.11 9.61 0.45
CA LEU A 168 5.80 10.76 -0.14
C LEU A 168 4.78 11.84 -0.54
N PHE A 169 3.79 11.49 -1.36
CA PHE A 169 2.73 12.41 -1.78
C PHE A 169 2.03 13.05 -0.59
N PHE A 170 1.62 12.23 0.39
CA PHE A 170 0.88 12.70 1.54
C PHE A 170 1.62 13.79 2.29
N VAL A 171 2.87 13.55 2.65
CA VAL A 171 3.66 14.52 3.42
C VAL A 171 3.81 15.85 2.66
N ARG A 172 3.96 15.83 1.33
CA ARG A 172 4.09 17.06 0.52
C ARG A 172 2.75 17.78 0.35
N PHE A 173 1.67 17.05 0.10
CA PHE A 173 0.34 17.64 0.07
C PHE A 173 -0.06 18.21 1.44
N GLN A 174 0.26 17.52 2.54
CA GLN A 174 0.01 18.00 3.90
C GLN A 174 0.72 19.33 4.13
N ALA A 175 1.99 19.44 3.72
CA ALA A 175 2.77 20.67 3.86
C ALA A 175 2.23 21.84 3.02
N LEU A 176 1.51 21.57 1.93
CA LEU A 176 0.93 22.60 1.04
C LEU A 176 -0.50 22.99 1.41
N LEU A 177 -1.32 22.00 1.74
CA LEU A 177 -2.79 22.10 1.74
C LEU A 177 -3.39 21.75 3.10
N GLY A 178 -2.58 21.28 4.04
CA GLY A 178 -3.01 20.76 5.33
C GLY A 178 -3.49 19.30 5.26
N LYS A 179 -3.58 18.68 6.44
CA LYS A 179 -3.85 17.24 6.61
C LYS A 179 -5.14 16.76 5.96
N ARG A 180 -6.24 17.50 6.16
CA ARG A 180 -7.57 17.09 5.69
C ARG A 180 -7.63 16.98 4.17
N LEU A 181 -7.11 18.00 3.47
CA LEU A 181 -7.12 18.02 2.01
C LEU A 181 -6.09 17.04 1.44
N ALA A 182 -4.95 16.83 2.11
CA ALA A 182 -3.99 15.80 1.73
C ALA A 182 -4.60 14.39 1.78
N ILE A 183 -5.37 14.05 2.82
CA ILE A 183 -6.08 12.76 2.91
C ILE A 183 -6.98 12.56 1.70
N VAL A 184 -7.83 13.55 1.38
CA VAL A 184 -8.79 13.45 0.28
C VAL A 184 -8.08 13.32 -1.07
N ILE A 185 -7.08 14.17 -1.34
CA ILE A 185 -6.37 14.16 -2.62
C ILE A 185 -5.59 12.86 -2.81
N VAL A 186 -4.85 12.42 -1.80
CA VAL A 186 -4.04 11.19 -1.92
C VAL A 186 -4.94 9.95 -2.01
N ALA A 187 -6.05 9.89 -1.28
CA ALA A 187 -7.04 8.84 -1.45
C ALA A 187 -7.63 8.80 -2.88
N ALA A 188 -7.96 9.97 -3.44
CA ALA A 188 -8.45 10.06 -4.80
C ALA A 188 -7.38 9.65 -5.84
N LEU A 189 -6.11 10.04 -5.64
CA LEU A 189 -5.00 9.64 -6.51
C LEU A 189 -4.74 8.13 -6.43
N PHE A 190 -4.83 7.53 -5.25
CA PHE A 190 -4.69 6.09 -5.07
C PHE A 190 -5.81 5.32 -5.81
N ALA A 191 -7.07 5.73 -5.62
CA ALA A 191 -8.18 5.17 -6.38
C ALA A 191 -7.97 5.36 -7.90
N ALA A 192 -7.54 6.55 -8.33
CA ALA A 192 -7.26 6.83 -9.74
C ALA A 192 -6.14 5.95 -10.33
N GLY A 193 -5.22 5.46 -9.50
CA GLY A 193 -4.19 4.49 -9.90
C GLY A 193 -4.75 3.19 -10.49
N HIS A 194 -6.01 2.85 -10.18
CA HIS A 194 -6.70 1.66 -10.69
C HIS A 194 -7.36 1.88 -12.06
N ILE A 195 -7.53 3.14 -12.49
CA ILE A 195 -8.20 3.49 -13.76
C ILE A 195 -7.54 2.82 -14.99
N PRO A 196 -6.19 2.80 -15.14
CA PRO A 196 -5.57 2.14 -16.29
C PRO A 196 -5.92 0.66 -16.42
N ALA A 197 -6.04 -0.06 -15.29
CA ALA A 197 -6.44 -1.46 -15.30
C ALA A 197 -7.90 -1.63 -15.74
N PHE A 198 -8.80 -0.74 -15.31
CA PHE A 198 -10.21 -0.77 -15.75
C PHE A 198 -10.35 -0.41 -17.22
N LEU A 199 -9.58 0.56 -17.72
CA LEU A 199 -9.57 0.89 -19.14
C LEU A 199 -9.05 -0.28 -20.00
N ALA A 200 -8.08 -1.04 -19.51
CA ALA A 200 -7.53 -2.19 -20.22
C ALA A 200 -8.51 -3.38 -20.28
N ASN A 201 -9.33 -3.58 -19.25
CA ASN A 201 -10.26 -4.71 -19.14
C ASN A 201 -11.68 -4.39 -19.63
N GLY A 202 -11.97 -3.12 -19.92
CA GLY A 202 -13.30 -2.62 -20.32
C GLY A 202 -14.10 -2.15 -19.12
N VAL A 203 -14.35 -0.83 -19.05
CA VAL A 203 -14.96 -0.19 -17.88
C VAL A 203 -16.45 -0.52 -17.76
N THR A 204 -16.82 -1.14 -16.65
CA THR A 204 -18.21 -1.36 -16.24
C THR A 204 -18.65 -0.33 -15.19
N TRP A 205 -19.96 -0.12 -15.07
CA TRP A 205 -20.51 0.75 -14.01
C TRP A 205 -20.16 0.28 -12.60
N VAL A 206 -20.04 -1.03 -12.40
CA VAL A 206 -19.65 -1.63 -11.11
C VAL A 206 -18.21 -1.30 -10.75
N GLU A 207 -17.29 -1.29 -11.71
CA GLU A 207 -15.89 -0.88 -11.48
C GLU A 207 -15.76 0.63 -11.23
N MET A 208 -16.59 1.46 -11.86
CA MET A 208 -16.64 2.88 -11.51
C MET A 208 -17.13 3.09 -10.07
N GLN A 209 -18.12 2.32 -9.61
CA GLN A 209 -18.58 2.37 -8.22
C GLN A 209 -17.50 1.89 -7.24
N SER A 210 -16.70 0.87 -7.59
CA SER A 210 -15.62 0.41 -6.72
C SER A 210 -14.56 1.49 -6.49
N LEU A 211 -14.26 2.36 -7.47
CA LEU A 211 -13.35 3.50 -7.27
C LEU A 211 -13.79 4.43 -6.14
N ILE A 212 -15.09 4.68 -6.02
CA ILE A 212 -15.63 5.55 -4.96
C ILE A 212 -15.38 4.90 -3.60
N PHE A 213 -15.64 3.61 -3.50
CA PHE A 213 -15.41 2.89 -2.27
C PHE A 213 -13.92 2.75 -1.95
N ASP A 214 -13.05 2.55 -2.94
CA ASP A 214 -11.61 2.50 -2.76
C ASP A 214 -11.09 3.84 -2.24
N ALA A 215 -11.60 4.96 -2.77
CA ALA A 215 -11.29 6.28 -2.25
C ALA A 215 -11.78 6.47 -0.81
N LEU A 216 -13.01 6.08 -0.47
CA LEU A 216 -13.55 6.18 0.89
C LEU A 216 -12.77 5.32 1.89
N LEU A 217 -12.43 4.10 1.50
CA LEU A 217 -11.61 3.20 2.30
C LEU A 217 -10.21 3.79 2.51
N SER A 218 -9.62 4.34 1.44
CA SER A 218 -8.32 5.02 1.50
C SER A 218 -8.34 6.24 2.41
N VAL A 219 -9.43 7.00 2.47
CA VAL A 219 -9.60 8.09 3.45
C VAL A 219 -9.51 7.57 4.88
N GLY A 220 -10.17 6.45 5.18
CA GLY A 220 -10.10 5.80 6.50
C GLY A 220 -8.69 5.34 6.85
N ILE A 221 -8.04 4.66 5.91
CA ILE A 221 -6.66 4.17 6.05
C ILE A 221 -5.68 5.34 6.26
N LEU A 222 -5.70 6.34 5.37
CA LEU A 222 -4.82 7.50 5.45
C LEU A 222 -5.05 8.31 6.73
N SER A 223 -6.27 8.32 7.28
CA SER A 223 -6.54 8.96 8.58
C SER A 223 -5.81 8.24 9.73
N ALA A 224 -5.74 6.91 9.69
CA ALA A 224 -4.96 6.13 10.65
C ALA A 224 -3.46 6.30 10.43
N LEU A 225 -2.99 6.18 9.18
CA LEU A 225 -1.57 6.35 8.83
C LEU A 225 -1.05 7.74 9.14
N GLN A 226 -1.84 8.79 8.92
CA GLN A 226 -1.45 10.14 9.27
C GLN A 226 -1.17 10.28 10.77
N ARG A 227 -1.96 9.59 11.60
CA ARG A 227 -1.80 9.62 13.05
C ARG A 227 -0.55 8.87 13.53
N SER A 228 -0.19 7.74 12.91
CA SER A 228 1.07 7.03 13.24
C SER A 228 2.29 7.51 12.46
N SER A 229 2.09 8.23 11.35
CA SER A 229 3.11 8.58 10.35
C SER A 229 4.06 7.43 10.03
N ASP A 230 3.49 6.24 9.81
CA ASP A 230 4.21 4.97 9.81
C ASP A 230 3.58 3.99 8.82
N ILE A 231 4.29 3.71 7.72
CA ILE A 231 3.86 2.71 6.73
C ILE A 231 4.33 1.30 7.08
N TRP A 232 5.26 1.11 8.01
CA TRP A 232 5.88 -0.20 8.26
C TRP A 232 4.88 -1.24 8.76
N TRP A 233 3.93 -0.84 9.61
CA TRP A 233 2.88 -1.73 10.07
C TRP A 233 1.84 -1.98 8.98
N PHE A 234 1.51 -0.94 8.20
CA PHE A 234 0.40 -1.00 7.25
C PHE A 234 0.74 -1.77 5.99
N TRP A 235 1.99 -1.69 5.53
CA TRP A 235 2.46 -2.42 4.35
C TRP A 235 2.12 -3.91 4.38
N MET A 236 2.26 -4.55 5.54
CA MET A 236 1.89 -5.96 5.70
C MET A 236 0.39 -6.21 5.55
N VAL A 237 -0.44 -5.27 6.01
CA VAL A 237 -1.90 -5.31 5.89
C VAL A 237 -2.30 -5.06 4.44
N HIS A 238 -1.75 -4.02 3.80
CA HIS A 238 -2.03 -3.67 2.42
C HIS A 238 -1.69 -4.84 1.49
N PHE A 239 -0.49 -5.42 1.63
CA PHE A 239 -0.07 -6.58 0.85
C PHE A 239 -1.03 -7.76 1.03
N ALA A 240 -1.40 -8.07 2.28
CA ALA A 240 -2.33 -9.17 2.54
C ALA A 240 -3.68 -8.93 1.85
N MET A 241 -4.25 -7.73 1.98
CA MET A 241 -5.56 -7.40 1.41
C MET A 241 -5.54 -7.38 -0.12
N ASP A 242 -4.46 -6.89 -0.75
CA ASP A 242 -4.29 -6.95 -2.21
C ASP A 242 -4.24 -8.40 -2.69
N MET A 243 -3.51 -9.27 -2.00
CA MET A 243 -3.50 -10.70 -2.33
C MET A 243 -4.88 -11.34 -2.15
N MET A 244 -5.68 -10.87 -1.18
CA MET A 244 -7.06 -11.33 -1.00
C MET A 244 -7.98 -10.89 -2.13
N GLN A 245 -7.72 -9.76 -2.81
CA GLN A 245 -8.52 -9.31 -3.97
C GLN A 245 -8.49 -10.33 -5.12
N PHE A 246 -7.34 -11.01 -5.30
CA PHE A 246 -7.14 -12.02 -6.34
C PHE A 246 -7.59 -13.41 -5.90
N TYR A 247 -8.11 -13.56 -4.68
CA TYR A 247 -8.57 -14.83 -4.17
C TYR A 247 -9.98 -15.15 -4.67
N SER A 248 -10.09 -16.03 -5.67
CA SER A 248 -11.37 -16.58 -6.09
C SER A 248 -11.77 -17.76 -5.21
N THR A 249 -13.03 -17.76 -4.76
CA THR A 249 -13.66 -18.92 -4.13
C THR A 249 -13.90 -19.98 -5.20
N SER A 250 -13.53 -21.24 -4.94
CA SER A 250 -13.95 -22.34 -5.82
C SER A 250 -15.48 -22.40 -5.82
N PRO A 251 -16.14 -22.56 -6.99
CA PRO A 251 -17.57 -22.85 -7.00
C PRO A 251 -17.79 -24.15 -6.24
N LYS A 252 -18.73 -24.14 -5.30
CA LYS A 252 -19.28 -25.37 -4.72
C LYS A 252 -20.06 -26.13 -5.77
#